data_AF-A0A919CF34-F1
#
_entry.id   AF-A0A919CF34-F1
#
_cell.length_a   1.000
_cell.length_b   1.000
_cell.length_c   1.000
_cell.angle_alpha   90.00
_cell.angle_beta   90.00
_cell.angle_gamma   90.00
#
_symmetry.space_group_name_H-M   'P 1'
#
loop_
_entity.id
_entity.type
_entity.pdbx_description
1 polymer ?
#
loop_
_entity_poly.entity_id
_entity_poly.type
_entity_poly.pdbx_seq_one_letter_code
_entity_poly.pdbx_strand_id
1 'polypeptide(L)'
;MSIAERLGPDFRAETLHRDYLHVPGAVPDVGALLSYDDLNHLIATHRLEPPRLRLSAGGEMLPQHRYAVPVTTRRHTVWQRVHPAELHQRLAEGASLVVDQIDHLHPALGTLADELESWLRTDCQINAYASWTETEGFGTHWDDHDGAS
;
A
#
# COMPACT_ATOMS: atom_id res chain seq x y z
N MET A 1 -10.16 -16.13 -15.40
CA MET A 1 -9.70 -17.01 -14.32
C MET A 1 -9.44 -16.12 -13.13
N SER A 2 -10.20 -16.26 -12.04
CA SER A 2 -10.04 -15.42 -10.84
C SER A 2 -8.73 -15.75 -10.12
N ILE A 3 -8.27 -14.85 -9.25
CA ILE A 3 -7.07 -15.13 -8.46
C ILE A 3 -7.30 -16.37 -7.57
N ALA A 4 -8.51 -16.54 -7.04
CA ALA A 4 -8.91 -17.72 -6.26
C ALA A 4 -8.77 -19.04 -7.05
N GLU A 5 -9.08 -19.05 -8.35
CA GLU A 5 -8.88 -20.22 -9.21
C GLU A 5 -7.40 -20.54 -9.46
N ARG A 6 -6.51 -19.54 -9.36
CA ARG A 6 -5.05 -19.70 -9.50
C ARG A 6 -4.36 -20.14 -8.21
N LEU A 7 -4.96 -19.84 -7.06
CA LEU A 7 -4.41 -20.20 -5.74
C LEU A 7 -4.73 -21.65 -5.33
N GLY A 8 -5.74 -22.29 -5.94
CA GLY A 8 -6.06 -23.70 -5.74
C GLY A 8 -6.82 -24.03 -4.43
N PRO A 9 -7.43 -25.23 -4.32
CA PRO A 9 -8.28 -25.59 -3.17
C PRO A 9 -7.52 -25.92 -1.88
N ASP A 10 -6.23 -26.29 -1.95
CA ASP A 10 -5.46 -26.83 -0.81
C ASP A 10 -4.92 -25.76 0.15
N PHE A 11 -4.96 -24.47 -0.22
CA PHE A 11 -4.48 -23.38 0.63
C PHE A 11 -5.25 -23.23 1.96
N ARG A 12 -6.55 -23.58 1.95
CA ARG A 12 -7.48 -23.34 3.07
C ARG A 12 -7.18 -24.16 4.32
N ALA A 13 -6.41 -25.25 4.22
CA ALA A 13 -6.22 -26.19 5.34
C ALA A 13 -4.88 -26.02 6.08
N GLU A 14 -3.83 -25.50 5.45
CA GLU A 14 -2.47 -25.64 5.98
C GLU A 14 -1.68 -24.33 6.10
N THR A 15 -2.06 -23.24 5.41
CA THR A 15 -1.14 -22.11 5.17
C THR A 15 -1.60 -20.78 5.78
N LEU A 16 -2.91 -20.54 5.90
CA LEU A 16 -3.43 -19.27 6.41
C LEU A 16 -3.02 -19.13 7.89
N HIS A 17 -2.16 -18.15 8.16
CA HIS A 17 -1.49 -17.87 9.44
C HIS A 17 -0.27 -18.72 9.82
N ARG A 18 0.32 -19.48 8.88
CA ARG A 18 1.54 -20.27 9.15
C ARG A 18 2.68 -20.14 8.14
N ASP A 19 2.39 -19.79 6.88
CA ASP A 19 3.40 -19.71 5.81
C ASP A 19 3.06 -18.62 4.78
N TYR A 20 4.09 -18.02 4.17
CA TYR A 20 3.94 -17.08 3.05
C TYR A 20 3.76 -17.84 1.73
N LEU A 21 2.64 -17.61 1.04
CA LEU A 21 2.44 -18.12 -0.31
C LEU A 21 2.78 -17.04 -1.35
N HIS A 22 3.90 -17.24 -2.04
CA HIS A 22 4.21 -16.48 -3.26
C HIS A 22 3.66 -17.24 -4.47
N VAL A 23 2.68 -16.67 -5.18
CA VAL A 23 2.15 -17.24 -6.43
C VAL A 23 2.58 -16.39 -7.63
N PRO A 24 3.62 -16.80 -8.37
CA PRO A 24 4.06 -16.08 -9.55
C PRO A 24 2.95 -16.01 -10.60
N GLY A 25 2.69 -14.82 -11.15
CA GLY A 25 1.71 -14.64 -12.23
C GLY A 25 0.25 -14.78 -11.83
N ALA A 26 -0.07 -14.80 -10.52
CA ALA A 26 -1.44 -14.77 -10.02
C ALA A 26 -2.22 -13.57 -10.54
N VAL A 27 -1.53 -12.45 -10.74
CA VAL A 27 -2.00 -11.27 -11.48
C VAL A 27 -1.22 -11.21 -12.80
N PRO A 28 -1.88 -11.27 -13.97
CA PRO A 28 -1.18 -11.32 -15.25
C PRO A 28 -0.62 -9.96 -15.69
N ASP A 29 -1.18 -8.86 -15.17
CA ASP A 29 -0.69 -7.49 -15.37
C ASP A 29 -0.88 -6.69 -14.08
N VAL A 30 0.20 -6.46 -13.34
CA VAL A 30 0.20 -5.67 -12.10
C VAL A 30 -0.03 -4.18 -12.41
N GLY A 31 0.40 -3.70 -13.58
CA GLY A 31 0.16 -2.33 -14.02
C GLY A 31 -1.31 -2.04 -14.29
N ALA A 32 -2.09 -3.08 -14.63
CA ALA A 32 -3.55 -3.00 -14.72
C ALA A 32 -4.26 -2.97 -13.35
N LEU A 33 -3.59 -3.36 -12.26
CA LEU A 33 -4.15 -3.28 -10.90
C LEU A 33 -3.86 -1.96 -10.21
N LEU A 34 -2.65 -1.43 -10.39
CA LEU A 34 -2.25 -0.14 -9.84
C LEU A 34 -1.06 0.39 -10.64
N SER A 35 -1.30 1.39 -11.48
CA SER A 35 -0.23 2.11 -12.16
C SER A 35 0.35 3.22 -11.27
N TYR A 36 1.51 3.75 -11.68
CA TYR A 36 2.06 4.93 -11.01
C TYR A 36 1.17 6.16 -11.19
N ASP A 37 0.50 6.29 -12.33
CA ASP A 37 -0.45 7.37 -12.58
C ASP A 37 -1.69 7.26 -11.67
N ASP A 38 -2.17 6.04 -11.42
CA ASP A 38 -3.25 5.80 -10.45
C ASP A 38 -2.79 6.21 -9.05
N LEU A 39 -1.61 5.77 -8.62
CA LEU A 39 -1.07 6.14 -7.30
C LEU A 39 -0.95 7.66 -7.13
N ASN A 40 -0.41 8.36 -8.13
CA ASN A 40 -0.33 9.83 -8.14
C ASN A 40 -1.71 10.48 -8.09
N HIS A 41 -2.67 9.95 -8.85
CA HIS A 41 -4.04 10.43 -8.86
C HIS A 41 -4.70 10.28 -7.49
N LEU A 42 -4.54 9.13 -6.84
CA LEU A 42 -5.07 8.87 -5.49
C LEU A 42 -4.50 9.85 -4.47
N ILE A 43 -3.18 10.06 -4.49
CA ILE A 43 -2.50 11.01 -3.60
C ILE A 43 -2.98 12.45 -3.83
N ALA A 44 -3.21 12.83 -5.08
CA ALA A 44 -3.66 14.18 -5.43
C ALA A 44 -5.13 14.45 -5.07
N THR A 45 -5.98 13.42 -5.06
CA THR A 45 -7.44 13.57 -4.92
C THR A 45 -7.98 13.21 -3.54
N HIS A 46 -7.26 12.39 -2.77
CA HIS A 46 -7.70 11.92 -1.46
C HIS A 46 -7.02 12.69 -0.32
N ARG A 47 -7.73 12.80 0.81
CA ARG A 47 -7.15 13.26 2.06
C ARG A 47 -6.43 12.09 2.73
N LEU A 48 -5.11 12.02 2.54
CA LEU A 48 -4.26 10.96 3.06
C LEU A 48 -3.42 11.47 4.23
N GLU A 49 -3.99 11.43 5.43
CA GLU A 49 -3.27 11.73 6.67
C GLU A 49 -2.80 10.43 7.32
N PRO A 50 -1.72 10.45 8.13
CA PRO A 50 -1.30 9.32 8.94
C PRO A 50 -2.49 8.73 9.72
N PRO A 51 -2.59 7.39 9.80
CA PRO A 51 -1.64 6.41 9.27
C PRO A 51 -1.71 6.17 7.76
N ARG A 52 -2.71 6.69 7.03
CA ARG A 52 -3.02 6.32 5.64
C ARG A 52 -1.86 6.47 4.65
N LEU A 53 -1.06 7.52 4.79
CA LEU A 53 0.13 7.75 3.97
C LEU A 53 1.33 8.12 4.85
N ARG A 54 2.41 7.38 4.69
CA ARG A 54 3.67 7.57 5.43
C ARG A 54 4.86 7.52 4.48
N LEU A 55 5.87 8.32 4.78
CA LEU A 55 7.20 8.15 4.21
C LEU A 55 8.15 7.65 5.29
N SER A 56 9.11 6.81 4.92
CA SER A 56 10.18 6.35 5.80
C SER A 56 11.53 6.43 5.09
N ALA A 57 12.59 6.75 5.82
CA ALA A 57 13.96 6.81 5.30
C ALA A 57 14.93 6.34 6.38
N GLY A 58 15.89 5.49 6.03
CA GLY A 58 16.87 4.96 6.99
C GLY A 58 16.24 4.14 8.13
N GLY A 59 15.09 3.50 7.89
CA GLY A 59 14.37 2.72 8.90
C GLY A 59 13.44 3.53 9.81
N GLU A 60 13.36 4.85 9.66
CA GLU A 60 12.52 5.71 10.50
C GLU A 60 11.41 6.39 9.68
N MET A 61 10.25 6.60 10.30
CA MET A 61 9.17 7.38 9.70
C MET A 61 9.53 8.86 9.64
N LEU A 62 9.39 9.46 8.46
CA LEU A 62 9.62 10.89 8.27
C LEU A 62 8.50 11.71 8.90
N PRO A 63 8.80 12.83 9.58
CA PRO A 63 7.79 13.75 10.07
C PRO A 63 6.93 14.30 8.93
N GLN A 64 5.61 14.30 9.12
CA GLN A 64 4.66 14.65 8.06
C GLN A 64 4.87 16.06 7.48
N HIS A 65 5.32 17.03 8.28
CA HIS A 65 5.61 18.40 7.83
C HIS A 65 6.72 18.48 6.78
N ARG A 66 7.49 17.40 6.56
CA ARG A 66 8.50 17.33 5.49
C ARG A 66 7.92 17.06 4.11
N TYR A 67 6.66 16.65 4.01
CA TYR A 67 6.02 16.33 2.73
C TYR A 67 4.53 16.70 2.68
N ALA A 68 4.01 17.39 3.68
CA ALA A 68 2.64 17.89 3.72
C ALA A 68 2.59 19.27 4.39
N VAL A 69 1.54 20.02 4.05
CA VAL A 69 1.28 21.36 4.57
C VAL A 69 -0.10 21.44 5.22
N PRO A 70 -0.26 22.18 6.33
CA PRO A 70 -1.57 22.38 6.94
C PRO A 70 -2.47 23.19 6.01
N VAL A 71 -3.70 22.72 5.85
CA VAL A 71 -4.78 23.40 5.14
C VAL A 71 -5.97 23.53 6.07
N THR A 72 -6.41 24.78 6.26
CA THR A 72 -7.61 25.08 7.06
C THR A 72 -8.82 25.15 6.14
N THR A 73 -9.82 24.32 6.42
CA THR A 73 -11.10 24.37 5.69
C THR A 73 -11.93 25.58 6.14
N ARG A 74 -12.99 25.89 5.37
CA ARG A 74 -13.97 26.94 5.74
C ARG A 74 -14.65 26.69 7.09
N ARG A 75 -14.64 25.44 7.59
CA ARG A 75 -15.21 25.05 8.88
C ARG A 75 -14.17 25.01 10.01
N HIS A 76 -13.02 25.64 9.83
CA HIS A 76 -11.91 25.68 10.79
C HIS A 76 -11.29 24.31 11.13
N THR A 77 -11.56 23.27 10.33
CA THR A 77 -10.84 22.00 10.43
C THR A 77 -9.48 22.15 9.77
N VAL A 78 -8.40 21.84 10.48
CA VAL A 78 -7.04 21.77 9.92
C VAL A 78 -6.77 20.33 9.50
N TRP A 79 -6.18 20.15 8.33
CA TRP A 79 -5.67 18.87 7.87
C TRP A 79 -4.36 19.02 7.12
N GLN A 80 -3.59 17.96 7.06
CA GLN A 80 -2.29 17.96 6.40
C GLN A 80 -2.43 17.48 4.96
N ARG A 81 -2.37 18.42 4.02
CA ARG A 81 -2.41 18.11 2.60
C ARG A 81 -1.01 17.77 2.11
N VAL A 82 -0.86 16.58 1.54
CA VAL A 82 0.38 16.16 0.87
C VAL A 82 0.78 17.21 -0.17
N HIS A 83 2.05 17.60 -0.15
CA HIS A 83 2.63 18.51 -1.14
C HIS A 83 3.38 17.67 -2.18
N PRO A 84 2.85 17.50 -3.41
CA PRO A 84 3.39 16.52 -4.37
C PRO A 84 4.87 16.70 -4.67
N ALA A 85 5.35 17.94 -4.81
CA ALA A 85 6.77 18.19 -5.09
C ALA A 85 7.68 17.79 -3.91
N GLU A 86 7.25 18.01 -2.66
CA GLU A 86 8.04 17.64 -1.49
C GLU A 86 8.03 16.12 -1.31
N LEU A 87 6.86 15.49 -1.50
CA LEU A 87 6.73 14.02 -1.51
C LEU A 87 7.68 13.40 -2.54
N HIS A 88 7.64 13.85 -3.79
CA HIS A 88 8.54 13.36 -4.85
C HIS A 88 10.00 13.60 -4.53
N GLN A 89 10.34 14.76 -3.94
CA GLN A 89 11.71 15.03 -3.51
C GLN A 89 12.17 14.05 -2.43
N ARG A 90 11.34 13.76 -1.42
CA ARG A 90 11.67 12.76 -0.39
C ARG A 90 11.89 11.38 -1.01
N LEU A 91 11.04 10.98 -1.95
CA LEU A 91 11.17 9.71 -2.68
C LEU A 91 12.47 9.66 -3.50
N ALA A 92 12.82 10.74 -4.20
CA ALA A 92 14.08 10.84 -4.95
C ALA A 92 15.32 10.80 -4.05
N GLU A 93 15.20 11.25 -2.80
CA GLU A 93 16.25 11.16 -1.79
C GLU A 93 16.32 9.79 -1.09
N GLY A 94 15.56 8.79 -1.57
CA GLY A 94 15.60 7.42 -1.09
C GLY A 94 14.58 7.09 0.00
N ALA A 95 13.57 7.94 0.23
CA ALA A 95 12.45 7.56 1.09
C ALA A 95 11.58 6.49 0.42
N SER A 96 10.98 5.63 1.24
CA SER A 96 9.95 4.67 0.85
C SER A 96 8.57 5.18 1.27
N LEU A 97 7.62 5.13 0.35
CA LEU A 97 6.20 5.43 0.55
C LEU A 97 5.44 4.18 0.96
N VAL A 98 4.53 4.35 1.91
CA VAL A 98 3.48 3.39 2.26
C VAL A 98 2.12 4.08 2.12
N VAL A 99 1.19 3.43 1.45
CA VAL A 99 -0.25 3.78 1.45
C VAL A 99 -1.03 2.60 2.01
N ASP A 100 -1.58 2.77 3.22
CA ASP A 100 -2.37 1.73 3.87
C ASP A 100 -3.78 1.67 3.27
N GLN A 101 -4.37 0.47 3.24
CA GLN A 101 -5.78 0.28 2.87
C GLN A 101 -6.10 0.91 1.50
N ILE A 102 -5.23 0.67 0.52
CA ILE A 102 -5.36 1.26 -0.83
C ILE A 102 -6.52 0.64 -1.62
N ASP A 103 -6.96 -0.55 -1.25
CA ASP A 103 -8.16 -1.23 -1.75
C ASP A 103 -9.44 -0.38 -1.57
N HIS A 104 -9.53 0.38 -0.47
CA HIS A 104 -10.62 1.34 -0.26
C HIS A 104 -10.53 2.61 -1.12
N LEU A 105 -9.38 2.85 -1.76
CA LEU A 105 -9.11 4.04 -2.56
C LEU A 105 -9.16 3.74 -4.07
N HIS A 106 -8.84 2.50 -4.46
CA HIS A 106 -8.74 2.08 -5.85
C HIS A 106 -9.66 0.88 -6.16
N PRO A 107 -10.69 1.04 -7.02
CA PRO A 107 -11.71 0.01 -7.25
C PRO A 107 -11.19 -1.37 -7.70
N ALA A 108 -10.13 -1.42 -8.51
CA ALA A 108 -9.56 -2.68 -8.96
C ALA A 108 -8.94 -3.47 -7.80
N LEU A 109 -8.30 -2.78 -6.84
CA LEU A 109 -7.76 -3.37 -5.63
C LEU A 109 -8.86 -3.75 -4.64
N GLY A 110 -9.95 -2.98 -4.56
CA GLY A 110 -11.15 -3.36 -3.80
C GLY A 110 -11.78 -4.66 -4.31
N THR A 111 -11.93 -4.80 -5.62
CA THR A 111 -12.44 -6.05 -6.23
C THR A 111 -11.52 -7.24 -5.91
N LEU A 112 -10.20 -7.03 -5.97
CA LEU A 112 -9.24 -8.05 -5.60
C LEU A 112 -9.35 -8.45 -4.13
N ALA A 113 -9.48 -7.47 -3.22
CA ALA A 113 -9.69 -7.74 -1.80
C ALA A 113 -10.96 -8.57 -1.58
N ASP A 114 -12.10 -8.16 -2.16
CA ASP A 114 -13.38 -8.89 -2.05
C ASP A 114 -13.28 -10.35 -2.55
N GLU A 115 -12.58 -10.58 -3.67
CA GLU A 115 -12.33 -11.92 -4.20
C GLU A 115 -11.51 -12.77 -3.22
N LEU A 116 -10.46 -12.18 -2.63
CA LEU A 116 -9.62 -12.83 -1.63
C LEU A 116 -10.41 -13.11 -0.35
N GLU A 117 -11.19 -12.16 0.18
CA GLU A 117 -12.00 -12.36 1.39
C GLU A 117 -13.04 -13.46 1.22
N SER A 118 -13.73 -13.48 0.06
CA SER A 118 -14.69 -14.53 -0.27
C SER A 118 -14.05 -15.92 -0.28
N TRP A 119 -12.81 -15.99 -0.76
CA TRP A 119 -12.04 -17.22 -0.82
C TRP A 119 -11.39 -17.60 0.52
N LEU A 120 -10.87 -16.64 1.29
CA LEU A 120 -10.19 -16.86 2.57
C LEU A 120 -11.16 -16.99 3.75
N ARG A 121 -12.39 -16.48 3.60
CA ARG A 121 -13.39 -16.34 4.69
C ARG A 121 -12.87 -15.49 5.87
N THR A 122 -11.99 -14.55 5.58
CA THR A 122 -11.46 -13.56 6.53
C THR A 122 -11.25 -12.24 5.81
N ASP A 123 -11.16 -11.14 6.56
CA ASP A 123 -10.95 -9.80 6.03
C ASP A 123 -9.55 -9.68 5.40
N CYS A 124 -9.46 -8.92 4.32
CA CYS A 124 -8.23 -8.72 3.55
C CYS A 124 -7.98 -7.23 3.35
N GLN A 125 -6.77 -6.79 3.66
CA GLN A 125 -6.34 -5.42 3.46
C GLN A 125 -5.15 -5.36 2.51
N ILE A 126 -5.14 -4.38 1.61
CA ILE A 126 -4.04 -4.16 0.67
C ILE A 126 -3.30 -2.88 1.04
N ASN A 127 -1.99 -2.97 1.23
CA ASN A 127 -1.10 -1.83 1.40
C ASN A 127 -0.20 -1.70 0.16
N ALA A 128 0.04 -0.47 -0.29
CA ALA A 128 0.97 -0.20 -1.40
C ALA A 128 2.29 0.36 -0.88
N TYR A 129 3.39 -0.14 -1.44
CA TYR A 129 4.75 0.30 -1.14
C TYR A 129 5.43 0.78 -2.41
N ALA A 130 6.14 1.91 -2.36
CA ALA A 130 6.83 2.45 -3.53
C ALA A 130 8.11 3.22 -3.14
N SER A 131 9.19 3.09 -3.91
CA SER A 131 10.47 3.78 -3.71
C SER A 131 11.15 4.05 -5.06
N TRP A 132 12.04 5.07 -5.13
CA TRP A 132 12.53 5.66 -6.40
C TRP A 132 14.04 5.53 -6.66
N THR A 133 14.72 4.56 -6.08
CA THR A 133 16.17 4.42 -6.29
C THR A 133 16.54 3.28 -7.24
N GLU A 134 17.41 3.56 -8.22
CA GLU A 134 18.06 2.56 -9.10
C GLU A 134 19.15 1.72 -8.42
N THR A 135 19.32 1.80 -7.10
CA THR A 135 20.28 0.94 -6.39
C THR A 135 19.60 -0.37 -6.03
N GLU A 136 20.13 -1.51 -6.50
CA GLU A 136 19.80 -2.86 -6.03
C GLU A 136 19.85 -2.89 -4.49
N GLY A 137 18.68 -2.76 -3.86
CA GLY A 137 18.56 -2.46 -2.45
C GLY A 137 17.44 -3.23 -1.77
N PHE A 138 16.98 -4.34 -2.35
CA PHE A 138 16.22 -5.33 -1.60
C PHE A 138 17.18 -6.06 -0.65
N GLY A 139 17.62 -5.37 0.41
CA GLY A 139 17.80 -6.04 1.67
C GLY A 139 16.42 -6.52 2.09
N THR A 140 16.24 -7.84 2.15
CA THR A 140 15.01 -8.52 2.56
C THR A 140 14.39 -7.84 3.78
N HIS A 141 13.30 -7.09 3.57
CA HIS A 141 12.48 -6.58 4.66
C HIS A 141 11.43 -7.64 4.97
N TRP A 142 11.57 -8.29 6.12
CA TRP A 142 10.51 -9.12 6.70
C TRP A 142 9.57 -8.17 7.46
N ASP A 143 8.26 -8.29 7.22
CA ASP A 143 7.25 -7.69 8.10
C ASP A 143 7.33 -8.39 9.46
N ASP A 144 7.67 -7.66 10.52
CA ASP A 144 7.42 -8.10 11.90
C ASP A 144 5.90 -8.00 12.18
N HIS A 145 5.11 -8.92 11.61
CA HIS A 145 3.75 -9.19 12.07
C HIS A 145 3.71 -10.56 12.75
N ASP A 146 4.23 -10.60 13.98
CA ASP A 146 3.89 -11.67 14.92
C ASP A 146 2.46 -11.44 15.41
N GLY A 147 1.60 -12.44 15.17
CA GLY A 147 0.29 -12.53 15.78
C GLY A 147 0.42 -12.71 17.30
N ALA A 148 -0.12 -11.77 18.05
CA ALA A 148 -0.63 -11.98 19.40
C ALA A 148 -2.09 -11.50 19.36
N SER A 149 -3.11 -12.27 19.73
CA SER A 149 -3.22 -13.32 20.75
C SER A 149 -4.46 -14.17 20.50
#